data_AF-A0A497RSP8-F1
#
_entry.id   AF-A0A497RSP8-F1
#
_cell.length_a   1.000
_cell.length_b   1.000
_cell.length_c   1.000
_cell.angle_alpha   90.00
_cell.angle_beta   90.00
_cell.angle_gamma   90.00
#
_symmetry.space_group_name_H-M   'P 1'
#
loop_
_entity.id
_entity.type
_entity.pdbx_description
1 polymer ?
#
loop_
_entity_poly.entity_id
_entity_poly.type
_entity_poly.pdbx_seq_one_letter_code
_entity_poly.pdbx_strand_id
1 'polypeptide(L)'
;MECGFCGRDIERGTETIFVTKKGRVFYFCSSKCEKNFLKLGRKPRKIKWTETYRTEKATRMGMVAKKKKAKKKGTAKGAKKETKTKKETKTKKK
;
A
#
# COMPACT_ATOMS: atom_id res chain seq x y z
N MET A 1 -14.37 -17.80 -5.11
CA MET A 1 -13.11 -18.53 -4.80
C MET A 1 -12.04 -17.81 -5.58
N GLU A 2 -10.99 -17.27 -4.95
CA GLU A 2 -10.11 -16.30 -5.61
C GLU A 2 -8.96 -16.95 -6.36
N CYS A 3 -8.64 -16.40 -7.54
CA CYS A 3 -7.49 -16.80 -8.32
C CYS A 3 -6.19 -16.32 -7.65
N GLY A 4 -5.31 -17.27 -7.31
CA GLY A 4 -4.03 -16.99 -6.64
C GLY A 4 -3.04 -16.15 -7.46
N PHE A 5 -3.32 -15.91 -8.75
CA PHE A 5 -2.53 -15.03 -9.59
C PHE A 5 -3.19 -13.66 -9.82
N CYS A 6 -4.37 -13.62 -10.42
CA CYS A 6 -4.97 -12.34 -10.81
C CYS A 6 -5.81 -11.67 -9.72
N GLY A 7 -6.23 -12.41 -8.69
CA GLY A 7 -7.08 -11.92 -7.60
C GLY A 7 -8.58 -11.86 -7.92
N ARG A 8 -9.00 -12.26 -9.13
CA ARG A 8 -10.40 -12.33 -9.52
C ARG A 8 -11.09 -13.56 -8.95
N ASP A 9 -12.39 -13.46 -8.73
CA ASP A 9 -13.24 -14.62 -8.44
C ASP A 9 -13.24 -15.61 -9.60
N ILE A 10 -13.22 -16.89 -9.22
CA ILE A 10 -13.26 -18.03 -10.10
C ILE A 10 -14.67 -18.63 -10.05
N GLU A 11 -15.23 -18.84 -11.24
CA GLU A 11 -16.45 -19.60 -11.44
C GLU A 11 -16.21 -21.09 -11.20
N ARG A 12 -17.16 -21.75 -10.52
CA ARG A 12 -17.02 -23.16 -10.14
C ARG A 12 -16.95 -24.03 -11.40
N GLY A 13 -15.96 -24.93 -11.45
CA GLY A 13 -15.76 -25.88 -12.55
C GLY A 13 -14.73 -25.46 -13.61
N THR A 14 -14.32 -24.19 -13.65
CA THR A 14 -13.34 -23.69 -14.65
C THR A 14 -11.92 -23.59 -14.08
N GLU A 15 -11.74 -23.96 -12.80
CA GLU A 15 -10.50 -23.75 -12.09
C GLU A 15 -9.47 -24.83 -12.33
N THR A 16 -8.21 -24.42 -12.46
CA THR A 16 -7.06 -25.32 -12.44
C THR A 16 -6.38 -25.24 -11.08
N ILE A 17 -6.12 -26.40 -10.48
CA ILE A 17 -5.47 -26.52 -9.18
C ILE A 17 -4.00 -26.90 -9.39
N PHE A 18 -3.09 -26.12 -8.82
CA PHE A 18 -1.66 -26.41 -8.80
C PHE A 18 -1.17 -26.56 -7.37
N VAL A 19 -0.60 -27.73 -7.06
CA VAL A 19 -0.02 -28.02 -5.74
C VAL A 19 1.50 -27.93 -5.84
N THR A 20 2.09 -27.04 -5.05
CA THR A 20 3.55 -26.94 -4.96
C THR A 20 4.13 -28.10 -4.15
N LYS A 21 5.42 -28.40 -4.35
CA LYS A 21 6.16 -29.39 -3.54
C LYS A 21 6.08 -29.15 -2.03
N LYS A 22 5.84 -27.90 -1.60
CA LYS A 22 5.67 -27.52 -0.20
C LYS A 22 4.23 -27.73 0.34
N GLY A 23 3.33 -28.33 -0.45
CA GLY A 23 1.93 -28.55 -0.11
C GLY A 23 1.03 -27.32 -0.24
N ARG A 24 1.53 -26.19 -0.75
CA ARG A 24 0.67 -25.01 -0.99
C ARG A 24 -0.14 -25.21 -2.26
N VAL A 25 -1.46 -25.01 -2.14
CA VAL A 25 -2.43 -25.08 -3.23
C VAL A 25 -2.65 -23.71 -3.84
N PHE A 26 -2.59 -23.62 -5.16
CA PHE A 26 -2.88 -22.43 -5.94
C PHE A 26 -4.03 -22.72 -6.90
N TYR A 27 -5.03 -21.84 -6.91
CA TYR A 27 -6.16 -21.90 -7.84
C TYR A 27 -5.95 -20.88 -8.96
N PHE A 28 -6.20 -21.29 -10.20
CA PHE A 28 -6.11 -20.43 -11.38
C PHE A 28 -7.45 -20.36 -12.11
N CYS A 29 -7.89 -19.14 -12.44
CA CYS A 29 -9.10 -18.90 -13.23
C CYS A 29 -8.96 -19.26 -14.72
N SER A 30 -7.73 -19.35 -15.25
CA SER A 30 -7.48 -19.63 -16.66
C SER A 30 -6.02 -19.99 -16.93
N SER A 31 -5.76 -20.61 -18.09
CA SER A 31 -4.40 -20.96 -18.53
C SER A 31 -3.49 -19.73 -18.68
N LYS A 32 -4.03 -18.52 -18.84
CA LYS A 32 -3.24 -17.28 -18.83
C LYS A 32 -2.56 -17.08 -17.47
N CYS A 33 -3.30 -17.27 -16.39
CA CYS A 33 -2.80 -17.12 -15.02
C CYS A 33 -1.77 -18.21 -14.68
N GLU A 34 -2.08 -19.44 -15.07
CA GLU A 34 -1.19 -20.59 -14.90
C GLU A 34 0.15 -20.38 -15.62
N LYS A 35 0.14 -20.08 -16.94
CA LYS A 35 1.37 -19.85 -17.72
C LYS A 35 2.19 -18.70 -17.15
N ASN A 36 1.53 -17.64 -16.71
CA ASN A 36 2.21 -16.46 -16.18
C ASN A 36 2.90 -16.74 -14.83
N PHE A 37 2.33 -17.64 -14.03
CA PHE A 37 2.91 -18.09 -12.77
C PHE A 37 3.98 -19.17 -12.96
N LEU A 38 3.68 -20.24 -13.70
CA LEU A 38 4.54 -21.43 -13.83
C LEU A 38 5.65 -21.26 -14.87
N LYS A 39 5.31 -20.78 -16.08
CA LYS A 39 6.25 -20.72 -17.20
C LYS A 39 7.06 -19.43 -17.19
N LEU A 40 6.40 -18.30 -16.92
CA LEU A 40 7.02 -16.98 -16.97
C LEU A 40 7.58 -16.50 -15.63
N GLY A 41 7.27 -17.19 -14.52
CA GLY A 41 7.76 -16.83 -13.17
C GLY A 41 7.40 -15.41 -12.73
N ARG A 42 6.35 -14.81 -13.31
CA ARG A 42 5.99 -13.42 -13.04
C ARG A 42 5.26 -13.35 -11.69
N LYS A 43 5.62 -12.34 -10.89
CA LYS A 43 4.95 -12.09 -9.61
C LYS A 43 3.68 -11.26 -9.85
N PRO A 44 2.52 -11.64 -9.29
CA PRO A 44 1.25 -10.96 -9.54
C PRO A 44 1.27 -9.50 -9.08
N ARG A 45 2.04 -9.21 -8.02
CA ARG A 45 2.29 -7.87 -7.45
C ARG A 45 3.00 -6.89 -8.39
N LYS A 46 3.54 -7.35 -9.52
CA LYS A 46 4.28 -6.54 -10.49
C LYS A 46 3.51 -6.31 -11.79
N ILE A 47 2.41 -7.04 -12.00
CA ILE A 47 1.70 -7.08 -13.27
C ILE A 47 0.49 -6.15 -13.22
N LYS A 48 0.48 -5.10 -14.04
CA LYS A 48 -0.50 -4.00 -13.94
C LYS A 48 -1.96 -4.40 -14.12
N TRP A 49 -2.23 -5.49 -14.85
CA TRP A 49 -3.59 -5.92 -15.16
C TRP A 49 -4.23 -6.77 -14.06
N THR A 50 -3.47 -7.27 -13.09
CA THR A 50 -4.02 -8.08 -12.00
C THR A 50 -4.69 -7.17 -10.97
N GLU A 51 -5.75 -7.67 -10.34
CA GLU A 51 -6.42 -6.96 -9.26
C GLU A 51 -5.53 -6.90 -8.03
N THR A 52 -4.74 -7.95 -7.79
CA THR A 52 -3.70 -7.96 -6.74
C THR A 52 -2.77 -6.75 -6.84
N TYR A 53 -2.32 -6.39 -8.06
CA TYR A 53 -1.47 -5.22 -8.25
C TYR A 53 -2.21 -3.92 -7.87
N ARG A 54 -3.47 -3.80 -8.28
CA ARG A 54 -4.29 -2.61 -8.03
C ARG A 54 -4.56 -2.44 -6.54
N THR A 55 -4.97 -3.50 -5.84
CA THR A 55 -5.26 -3.48 -4.41
C THR A 55 -4.01 -3.17 -3.59
N GLU A 56 -2.89 -3.83 -3.86
CA GLU A 56 -1.64 -3.55 -3.16
C GLU A 56 -1.11 -2.14 -3.41
N LYS A 57 -1.23 -1.65 -4.64
CA LYS A 57 -0.84 -0.27 -4.97
C LYS A 57 -1.68 0.72 -4.18
N ALA A 58 -2.99 0.52 -4.10
CA ALA A 58 -3.88 1.36 -3.31
C ALA A 58 -3.49 1.34 -1.82
N THR A 59 -3.28 0.17 -1.24
CA THR A 59 -2.85 0.01 0.16
C THR A 59 -1.53 0.73 0.44
N ARG A 60 -0.52 0.53 -0.43
CA ARG A 60 0.78 1.19 -0.32
C ARG A 60 0.65 2.72 -0.41
N MET A 61 -0.14 3.22 -1.36
CA MET A 61 -0.36 4.66 -1.52
C MET A 61 -1.10 5.25 -0.31
N GLY A 62 -2.07 4.55 0.25
CA GLY A 62 -2.76 4.94 1.48
C GLY A 62 -1.83 5.03 2.69
N MET A 63 -0.92 4.06 2.85
CA MET A 63 0.11 4.10 3.90
C MET A 63 1.09 5.27 3.73
N VAL A 64 1.51 5.55 2.50
CA VAL A 64 2.37 6.71 2.19
C VAL A 64 1.66 8.02 2.51
N ALA A 65 0.37 8.16 2.17
CA ALA A 65 -0.41 9.33 2.50
C ALA A 65 -0.56 9.54 4.02
N LYS A 66 -0.83 8.47 4.78
CA LYS A 66 -0.87 8.51 6.26
C LYS A 66 0.47 8.94 6.85
N LYS A 67 1.60 8.37 6.40
CA LYS A 67 2.94 8.77 6.85
C LYS A 67 3.24 10.24 6.54
N LYS A 68 2.87 10.74 5.36
CA LYS A 68 3.03 12.16 5.00
C LYS A 68 2.20 13.08 5.89
N LYS A 69 0.96 12.71 6.21
CA LYS A 69 0.11 13.47 7.16
C LYS A 69 0.68 13.48 8.57
N ALA A 70 1.21 12.36 9.05
CA ALA A 70 1.88 12.28 10.35
C ALA A 70 3.15 13.14 10.40
N LYS A 71 3.97 13.11 9.34
CA LYS A 71 5.19 13.95 9.24
C LYS A 71 4.87 15.44 9.19
N LYS A 72 3.79 15.85 8.50
CA LYS A 72 3.32 17.26 8.47
C LYS A 72 2.83 17.78 9.84
N LYS A 73 2.31 16.91 10.71
CA LYS A 73 1.92 17.30 12.08
C LYS A 73 3.13 17.50 13.02
N GLY A 74 4.29 16.92 12.70
CA GLY A 74 5.52 17.08 13.49
C GLY A 74 6.29 18.38 13.25
N THR A 75 6.08 19.06 12.11
CA THR A 75 6.79 20.30 11.73
C THR A 75 6.02 21.60 12.01
N ALA A 76 5.02 21.58 12.91
CA ALA A 76 4.29 22.77 13.36
C ALA A 76 4.53 23.12 14.85
N LYS A 77 5.46 22.44 15.54
CA LYS A 77 5.91 22.78 16.91
C LYS A 77 7.42 23.02 16.88
N GLY A 78 7.83 24.21 16.44
CA GLY A 78 9.26 24.57 16.42
C GLY A 78 9.60 25.83 15.64
N ALA A 79 8.84 26.92 15.82
CA ALA A 79 9.22 28.25 15.37
C ALA A 79 8.37 29.33 16.06
N LYS A 80 8.68 29.63 17.33
CA LYS A 80 8.47 30.94 17.99
C LYS A 80 9.09 30.88 19.40
N LYS A 81 10.42 30.77 19.46
CA LYS A 81 11.21 31.31 20.56
C LYS A 81 12.04 32.41 19.91
N GLU A 82 12.16 33.55 20.57
CA GLU A 82 12.70 34.83 20.05
C GLU A 82 11.63 35.53 19.18
N THR A 83 10.99 36.66 19.54
CA THR A 83 11.48 37.87 20.21
C THR A 83 10.25 38.69 20.64
N LYS A 84 9.99 38.94 21.95
CA LYS A 84 9.26 40.12 22.47
C LYS A 84 9.20 40.17 24.01
N THR A 85 10.33 40.28 24.69
CA THR A 85 10.36 40.78 26.08
C THR A 85 11.20 42.04 26.14
N LYS A 86 10.76 43.08 25.42
CA LYS A 86 11.29 44.44 25.59
C LYS A 86 10.26 45.47 25.12
N LYS A 87 9.08 45.51 25.74
CA LYS A 87 8.20 46.70 25.64
C LYS A 87 7.12 46.74 26.72
N GLU A 88 7.49 46.63 28.01
CA GLU A 88 6.53 46.87 29.10
C GLU A 88 7.23 47.15 30.43
N THR A 89 8.00 48.25 30.48
CA THR A 89 8.30 48.99 31.74
C THR A 89 8.91 50.36 31.40
N LYS A 90 8.14 51.19 30.70
CA LYS A 90 8.36 52.65 30.69
C LYS A 90 7.01 53.35 30.80
N THR A 91 6.28 53.03 31.86
CA THR A 91 5.12 53.83 32.32
C THR A 91 4.91 53.63 33.81
N LYS A 92 5.89 54.07 34.61
CA LYS A 92 5.68 54.44 36.02
C LYS A 92 6.76 55.45 36.43
N LYS A 93 6.63 56.65 35.88
CA LYS A 93 7.24 57.87 36.41
C LYS A 93 6.11 58.89 36.54
N LYS A 94 5.39 58.80 37.64
CA LYS A 94 4.81 59.92 38.37
C LYS A 94 4.58 59.46 39.80
#